data_AF-A0A8S3CB79-F1
#
_entry.id   AF-A0A8S3CB79-F1
#
_cell.length_a   1.000
_cell.length_b   1.000
_cell.length_c   1.000
_cell.angle_alpha   90.00
_cell.angle_beta   90.00
_cell.angle_gamma   90.00
#
_symmetry.space_group_name_H-M   'P 1'
#
loop_
_entity.id
_entity.type
_entity.pdbx_description
1 polymer ?
#
loop_
_entity_poly.entity_id
_entity_poly.type
_entity_poly.pdbx_seq_one_letter_code
_entity_poly.pdbx_strand_id
1 'polypeptide(L)' 'LHSFNDHLAAVKAIAWSPHQHGLMASGGGTADRHIRFRSSLTCQTLNVCDTGSQVCQLVWSKNSPNELASTHGYSQNQIV' A
#
# COMPACT_ATOMS: atom_id res chain seq x y z
N LEU A 1 -14.99 -5.44 -15.03
CA LEU A 1 -13.95 -4.59 -14.41
C LEU A 1 -13.94 -4.88 -12.91
N HIS A 2 -12.77 -5.15 -12.31
CA HIS A 2 -12.67 -5.36 -10.85
C HIS A 2 -12.29 -4.05 -10.16
N SER A 3 -12.88 -3.76 -9.01
CA SER A 3 -12.62 -2.52 -8.24
C SER A 3 -12.48 -2.82 -6.75
N PHE A 4 -11.58 -2.08 -6.09
CA PHE A 4 -11.38 -2.11 -4.65
C PHE A 4 -11.81 -0.77 -4.05
N ASN A 5 -12.84 -0.78 -3.21
CA ASN A 5 -13.49 0.44 -2.68
C ASN A 5 -13.35 0.56 -1.15
N ASP A 6 -12.38 -0.13 -0.57
CA ASP A 6 -12.15 -0.28 0.87
C ASP A 6 -11.17 0.74 1.46
N HIS A 7 -10.54 1.59 0.64
CA HIS A 7 -9.88 2.79 1.15
C HIS A 7 -10.90 3.89 1.43
N LEU A 8 -10.81 4.50 2.59
CA LEU A 8 -11.72 5.57 3.06
C LEU A 8 -11.26 6.98 2.63
N ALA A 9 -10.20 7.08 1.84
CA ALA A 9 -9.60 8.33 1.38
C ALA A 9 -8.95 8.12 0.00
N ALA A 10 -8.44 9.21 -0.58
CA ALA A 10 -7.70 9.16 -1.84
C ALA A 10 -6.53 8.16 -1.77
N VAL A 11 -6.33 7.41 -2.86
CA VAL A 11 -5.24 6.45 -3.01
C VAL A 11 -4.19 7.06 -3.95
N LYS A 12 -3.12 7.62 -3.38
CA LYS A 12 -1.99 8.14 -4.15
C LYS A 12 -0.89 7.10 -4.32
N ALA A 13 -0.67 6.27 -3.31
CA ALA A 13 0.44 5.33 -3.28
C ALA A 13 0.00 3.96 -3.81
N ILE A 14 0.61 3.51 -4.90
CA ILE A 14 0.38 2.18 -5.50
C ILE A 14 1.72 1.62 -5.94
N ALA A 15 2.03 0.37 -5.61
CA ALA A 15 3.25 -0.30 -6.02
C ALA A 15 3.06 -1.80 -6.22
N TRP A 16 3.53 -2.31 -7.36
CA TRP A 16 3.56 -3.76 -7.66
C TRP A 16 4.83 -4.39 -7.11
N SER A 17 4.71 -5.58 -6.52
CA SER A 17 5.87 -6.34 -6.03
C SER A 17 6.72 -6.79 -7.22
N PRO A 18 8.04 -6.53 -7.21
CA PRO A 18 8.96 -7.05 -8.21
C PRO A 18 9.25 -8.54 -8.03
N HIS A 19 8.94 -9.09 -6.85
CA HIS A 19 9.28 -10.48 -6.47
C HIS A 19 8.10 -11.44 -6.57
N GLN A 20 6.86 -10.94 -6.53
CA GLN A 20 5.67 -11.77 -6.56
C GLN A 20 4.66 -11.25 -7.58
N HIS A 21 4.48 -12.00 -8.67
CA HIS A 21 3.52 -11.66 -9.71
C HIS A 21 2.11 -11.59 -9.15
N GLY A 22 1.42 -10.50 -9.46
CA GLY A 22 0.06 -10.25 -9.01
C GLY A 22 -0.06 -9.66 -7.61
N LEU A 23 1.03 -9.56 -6.83
CA LEU A 23 1.02 -8.86 -5.55
C LEU A 23 1.16 -7.35 -5.78
N MET A 24 0.21 -6.58 -5.28
CA MET A 24 0.25 -5.12 -5.24
C MET A 24 0.02 -4.61 -3.82
N ALA A 25 0.59 -3.45 -3.52
CA ALA A 25 0.29 -2.69 -2.32
C ALA A 25 -0.32 -1.34 -2.70
N SER A 26 -1.36 -0.91 -1.98
CA SER A 26 -1.98 0.41 -2.11
C SER A 26 -2.06 1.10 -0.75
N GLY A 27 -1.80 2.41 -0.72
CA GLY A 27 -1.80 3.22 0.50
C GLY A 27 -2.85 4.32 0.46
N GLY A 28 -3.62 4.46 1.53
CA GLY A 28 -4.69 5.45 1.64
C GLY A 28 -4.27 6.77 2.29
N GLY A 29 -5.03 7.82 1.95
CA GLY A 29 -4.86 9.18 2.41
C GLY A 29 -5.14 9.41 3.91
N THR A 30 -5.23 10.68 4.33
CA THR A 30 -5.31 11.09 5.75
C THR A 30 -6.50 10.51 6.53
N ALA A 31 -7.64 10.25 5.89
CA ALA A 31 -8.80 9.65 6.54
C ALA A 31 -8.78 8.11 6.52
N ASP A 32 -7.87 7.49 5.76
CA ASP A 32 -7.74 6.04 5.64
C ASP A 32 -6.53 5.50 6.40
N ARG A 33 -5.31 5.97 6.08
CA ARG A 33 -4.05 5.62 6.77
C ARG A 33 -3.64 4.15 6.72
N HIS A 34 -4.25 3.34 5.86
CA HIS A 34 -3.90 1.92 5.74
C HIS A 34 -3.07 1.64 4.49
N ILE A 35 -2.14 0.69 4.60
CA ILE A 35 -1.55 -0.03 3.47
C ILE A 35 -2.31 -1.34 3.30
N ARG A 36 -2.76 -1.62 2.08
CA ARG A 36 -3.49 -2.85 1.74
C ARG A 36 -2.72 -3.63 0.69
N PHE A 37 -2.40 -4.88 1.01
CA PHE A 37 -1.76 -5.83 0.10
C PHE A 37 -2.84 -6.65 -0.60
N ARG A 38 -2.77 -6.75 -1.92
CA ARG A 38 -3.80 -7.39 -2.75
C ARG A 38 -3.19 -8.30 -3.79
N SER A 39 -3.92 -9.35 -4.11
CA SER A 39 -3.67 -10.20 -5.28
C SER A 39 -4.54 -9.72 -6.43
N SER A 40 -3.94 -9.32 -7.54
CA SER A 40 -4.67 -9.01 -8.77
C SER A 40 -5.11 -10.25 -9.54
N LEU A 41 -4.55 -11.42 -9.22
CA LEU A 41 -4.91 -12.69 -9.82
C LEU A 41 -6.21 -13.26 -9.22
N THR A 42 -6.34 -13.16 -7.89
CA THR A 42 -7.52 -13.64 -7.16
C THR A 42 -8.47 -12.52 -6.77
N CYS A 43 -8.09 -11.26 -7.03
CA CYS A 43 -8.90 -10.09 -6.72
C CYS A 43 -9.24 -9.95 -5.22
N GLN A 44 -8.37 -10.45 -4.35
CA GLN A 44 -8.54 -10.47 -2.89
C GLN A 44 -7.54 -9.56 -2.17
N THR A 45 -7.97 -9.01 -1.04
CA THR A 45 -7.08 -8.35 -0.07
C THR A 45 -6.41 -9.43 0.79
N LEU A 46 -5.09 -9.49 0.73
CA LEU A 46 -4.27 -10.47 1.44
C LEU A 46 -3.92 -9.99 2.84
N ASN A 47 -3.65 -8.69 3.00
CA ASN A 47 -3.28 -8.11 4.28
C ASN A 47 -3.61 -6.61 4.33
N VAL A 48 -3.78 -6.09 5.54
CA VAL A 48 -4.06 -4.68 5.82
C VAL A 48 -3.20 -4.25 7.00
N CYS A 49 -2.52 -3.12 6.87
CA CYS A 49 -1.65 -2.55 7.90
C CYS A 49 -2.09 -1.11 8.17
N ASP A 50 -2.46 -0.81 9.41
CA ASP A 50 -2.68 0.57 9.86
C ASP A 50 -1.32 1.22 10.09
N THR A 51 -1.06 2.33 9.40
CA THR A 51 0.18 3.09 9.53
C THR A 51 0.06 4.27 10.48
N GLY A 52 -1.16 4.62 10.91
CA GLY A 52 -1.45 5.77 11.75
C GLY A 52 -1.24 7.13 11.07
N SER A 53 -0.79 7.17 9.81
CA SER A 53 -0.47 8.39 9.06
C SER A 53 -0.91 8.30 7.59
N GLN A 54 -1.06 9.44 6.92
CA GLN A 54 -1.31 9.45 5.47
C GLN A 54 -0.19 8.73 4.72
N VAL A 55 -0.52 7.79 3.83
CA VAL A 55 0.48 7.08 3.00
C VAL A 55 0.66 7.82 1.67
N CYS A 56 1.87 8.35 1.42
CA CYS A 56 2.15 9.19 0.25
C CYS A 56 2.78 8.41 -0.92
N GLN A 57 3.62 7.42 -0.63
CA GLN A 57 4.32 6.60 -1.62
C GLN A 57 4.68 5.24 -1.02
N LEU A 58 4.74 4.22 -1.88
CA LEU A 58 5.16 2.86 -1.56
C LEU A 58 6.24 2.42 -2.56
N VAL A 59 7.30 1.78 -2.08
CA VAL A 59 8.41 1.29 -2.91
C VAL A 59 8.86 -0.06 -2.39
N TRP A 60 8.81 -1.09 -3.24
CA TRP A 60 9.35 -2.41 -2.93
C TRP A 60 10.86 -2.43 -3.08
N SER A 61 11.56 -3.10 -2.16
CA SER A 61 12.99 -3.39 -2.33
C SER A 61 13.18 -4.32 -3.52
N LYS A 62 14.12 -4.01 -4.42
CA LYS A 62 14.47 -4.89 -5.54
C LYS A 62 15.49 -5.96 -5.15
N ASN A 63 16.22 -5.73 -4.06
CA ASN A 63 17.33 -6.59 -3.64
C ASN A 63 16.91 -7.56 -2.54
N SER A 64 15.94 -7.17 -1.71
CA SER A 64 15.40 -8.00 -0.64
C SER A 64 13.95 -8.35 -0.94
N PRO A 65 13.56 -9.64 -0.95
CA PRO A 65 12.17 -10.01 -1.04
C PRO A 65 11.41 -9.58 0.23
N ASN A 66 10.11 -9.32 0.08
CA ASN A 66 9.17 -9.03 1.17
C ASN A 66 9.45 -7.74 1.97
N GLU A 67 10.34 -6.87 1.49
CA GLU A 67 10.57 -5.54 2.08
C GLU A 67 9.88 -4.46 1.25
N LEU A 68 9.08 -3.63 1.92
CA LEU A 68 8.38 -2.49 1.36
C LEU A 68 8.67 -1.27 2.20
N ALA A 69 9.14 -0.20 1.57
CA ALA A 69 9.27 1.12 2.18
C ALA A 69 8.05 1.97 1.87
N SER A 70 7.66 2.79 2.83
CA SER A 70 6.50 3.67 2.81
C SER A 70 6.89 5.06 3.32
N THR A 71 6.42 6.09 2.62
CA THR A 71 6.62 7.48 3.05
C THR A 71 5.30 8.05 3.53
N HIS A 72 5.33 8.79 4.62
CA HIS A 72 4.13 9.28 5.27
C HIS A 72 4.04 10.81 5.27
N GLY A 73 2.82 11.30 5.12
CA GLY A 73 2.46 12.70 5.30
C GLY A 73 1.96 12.95 6.71
N TYR A 74 0.86 13.70 6.81
CA TYR A 74 0.27 14.07 8.11
C TYR A 74 -0.18 12.85 8.92
N SER A 75 0.15 12.75 10.22
CA SER A 75 0.88 13.73 11.04
C SER A 75 2.34 13.39 11.29
N GLN A 76 2.82 12.22 10.85
CA GLN A 76 4.09 11.67 11.29
C GLN A 76 5.30 12.15 10.46
N ASN A 77 5.12 12.47 9.18
CA ASN A 77 6.19 12.94 8.27
C ASN A 77 7.45 12.05 8.29
N GLN A 78 7.27 10.72 8.27
CA GLN A 78 8.33 9.73 8.44
C GLN A 78 8.43 8.78 7.25
N ILE A 79 9.52 8.01 7.22
CA ILE A 79 9.75 6.91 6.28
C ILE A 79 9.84 5.63 7.11
N VAL A 80 9.05 4.61 6.75
CA VAL A 80 9.00 3.29 7.39
C VAL A 80 9.24 2.21 6.35
#